data_AF-A0A9P7EQ28-F1
#
_entry.id   AF-A0A9P7EQ28-F1
#
_cell.length_a   1.000
_cell.length_b   1.000
_cell.length_c   1.000
_cell.angle_alpha   90.00
_cell.angle_beta   90.00
_cell.angle_gamma   90.00
#
_symmetry.space_group_name_H-M   'P 1'
#
loop_
_entity.id
_entity.type
_entity.pdbx_description
1 polymer ?
#
loop_
_entity_poly.entity_id
_entity_poly.type
_entity_poly.pdbx_seq_one_letter_code
_entity_poly.pdbx_strand_id
1 'polypeptide(L)'
;MSSDGNLLIQVGSYNTNLQGGAGVPQDLVDWLVPTLQVASFLSKEPRAPDIFAIGFQELLPLHLGLAGLSKAVIDDRDAHIRSQIEKHTPGEGSYTLVAKAVNVGVALLVYARDSGVARRVCDVQTQWTGTGPAYMGNKGAVGIRFRVSDRGSKAGEVFTFVCAHLTAHEPKLARRVADYHHIVSTLLFPPLPSSPSASPTTMYSTSHLFFLGDLNFRITIPLSHPHVQTSQPYNVLAMLKDDVSREQLKEFDQLLNQRRKGTAFIGLREGSFWTFKCTYKYKLGEVDRYSTKRTPSWTDRIMYATHTDSPDTPEKSNITNILYTSIPSYITSDHKPVVCLLLLPPPAATSSPETCAPPMLRLPSSYMPTPDPRATLKRYTGRTLDRIIGSMWWLLTVVGAGSAIVGIFNFFLGIAAWRWWKVPGVSVTESQG
;
A
#
# COMPACT_ATOMS: atom_id res chain seq x y z
N MET A 1 16.87 5.01 28.22
CA MET A 1 15.42 5.17 27.99
C MET A 1 14.80 3.81 28.26
N SER A 2 14.21 3.58 29.43
CA SER A 2 13.54 2.29 29.68
C SER A 2 12.32 2.20 28.76
N SER A 3 12.18 1.03 28.13
CA SER A 3 11.38 0.78 26.93
C SER A 3 9.99 0.20 27.23
N ASP A 4 9.54 0.25 28.47
CA ASP A 4 8.57 -0.71 29.02
C ASP A 4 7.10 -0.46 28.64
N GLY A 5 6.83 0.25 27.54
CA GLY A 5 5.45 0.44 27.07
C GLY A 5 5.27 0.93 25.63
N ASN A 6 6.29 1.57 25.04
CA ASN A 6 6.20 2.07 23.66
C ASN A 6 6.12 0.89 22.69
N LEU A 7 5.26 0.98 21.67
CA LEU A 7 5.18 -0.05 20.64
C LEU A 7 6.16 0.22 19.50
N LEU A 8 6.84 -0.84 19.05
CA LEU A 8 7.71 -0.80 17.88
C LEU A 8 6.95 -1.36 16.67
N ILE A 9 6.83 -0.60 15.59
CA ILE A 9 6.06 -0.98 14.40
C ILE A 9 6.96 -0.95 13.18
N GLN A 10 6.95 -2.04 12.42
CA GLN A 10 7.58 -2.10 11.10
C GLN A 10 6.52 -1.98 10.00
N VAL A 11 6.70 -1.02 9.11
CA VAL A 11 5.83 -0.80 7.96
C VAL A 11 6.64 -0.97 6.69
N GLY A 12 6.17 -1.77 5.75
CA GLY A 12 6.82 -2.00 4.47
C GLY A 12 5.87 -1.79 3.30
N SER A 13 6.34 -1.20 2.20
CA SER A 13 5.62 -1.17 0.93
C SER A 13 6.47 -1.71 -0.23
N TYR A 14 5.86 -2.50 -1.11
CA TYR A 14 6.51 -2.96 -2.33
C TYR A 14 5.55 -3.11 -3.52
N ASN A 15 5.82 -2.37 -4.60
CA ASN A 15 5.22 -2.63 -5.90
C ASN A 15 5.95 -3.79 -6.60
N THR A 16 5.25 -4.89 -6.86
CA THR A 16 5.80 -6.14 -7.37
C THR A 16 5.68 -6.30 -8.90
N ASN A 17 5.28 -5.24 -9.62
CA ASN A 17 5.28 -5.18 -11.09
C ASN A 17 4.58 -6.39 -11.78
N LEU A 18 3.40 -6.76 -11.27
CA LEU A 18 2.50 -7.80 -11.80
C LEU A 18 3.10 -9.21 -11.88
N GLN A 19 4.18 -9.47 -11.14
CA GLN A 19 4.92 -10.73 -11.23
C GLN A 19 4.23 -11.92 -10.53
N GLY A 20 3.15 -11.69 -9.77
CA GLY A 20 2.44 -12.77 -9.07
C GLY A 20 3.34 -13.48 -8.07
N GLY A 21 3.41 -14.81 -8.15
CA GLY A 21 4.27 -15.65 -7.31
C GLY A 21 5.76 -15.30 -7.41
N ALA A 22 6.23 -14.79 -8.55
CA ALA A 22 7.62 -14.38 -8.76
C ALA A 22 7.94 -12.95 -8.25
N GLY A 23 6.93 -12.22 -7.75
CA GLY A 23 7.05 -10.80 -7.40
C GLY A 23 7.82 -10.47 -6.13
N VAL A 24 8.31 -11.48 -5.42
CA VAL A 24 9.19 -11.32 -4.27
C VAL A 24 10.30 -12.36 -4.43
N PRO A 25 11.59 -12.02 -4.23
CA PRO A 25 12.64 -13.03 -4.15
C PRO A 25 12.27 -14.07 -3.09
N GLN A 26 12.79 -15.28 -3.25
CA GLN A 26 12.53 -16.39 -2.31
C GLN A 26 13.05 -16.11 -0.89
N ASP A 27 13.81 -15.01 -0.72
CA ASP A 27 14.27 -14.54 0.56
C ASP A 27 13.78 -13.11 0.87
N LEU A 28 12.82 -13.00 1.79
CA LEU A 28 12.34 -11.73 2.34
C LEU A 28 13.28 -11.11 3.38
N VAL A 29 14.35 -11.82 3.76
CA VAL A 29 15.29 -11.44 4.82
C VAL A 29 15.75 -10.01 4.64
N ASP A 30 16.32 -9.66 3.48
CA ASP A 30 16.87 -8.33 3.21
C ASP A 30 15.89 -7.16 3.44
N TRP A 31 14.58 -7.40 3.36
CA TRP A 31 13.57 -6.36 3.57
C TRP A 31 13.01 -6.34 4.99
N LEU A 32 12.74 -7.51 5.57
CA LEU A 32 12.04 -7.63 6.84
C LEU A 32 12.96 -7.80 8.05
N VAL A 33 14.20 -8.26 7.86
CA VAL A 33 15.11 -8.72 8.93
C VAL A 33 16.19 -7.71 9.32
N PRO A 34 16.81 -6.91 8.42
CA PRO A 34 17.79 -5.89 8.83
C PRO A 34 17.25 -4.87 9.83
N THR A 35 15.94 -4.64 9.83
CA THR A 35 15.26 -3.84 10.85
C THR A 35 15.35 -4.46 12.24
N LEU A 36 15.44 -5.79 12.37
CA LEU A 36 15.65 -6.50 13.65
C LEU A 36 17.04 -6.25 14.21
N GLN A 37 18.06 -6.20 13.35
CA GLN A 37 19.44 -5.87 13.74
C GLN A 37 19.55 -4.40 14.18
N VAL A 38 18.95 -3.48 13.42
CA VAL A 38 18.90 -2.04 13.76
C VAL A 38 18.12 -1.81 15.05
N ALA A 39 16.97 -2.47 15.22
CA ALA A 39 16.19 -2.41 16.46
C ALA A 39 17.03 -2.86 17.66
N SER A 40 17.69 -4.02 17.54
CA SER A 40 18.54 -4.59 18.59
C SER A 40 19.72 -3.70 18.96
N PHE A 41 20.35 -3.04 17.98
CA PHE A 41 21.44 -2.08 18.22
C PHE A 41 20.96 -0.86 19.02
N LEU A 42 19.76 -0.35 18.72
CA LEU A 42 19.23 0.86 19.35
C LEU A 42 18.62 0.62 20.73
N SER A 43 18.04 -0.55 20.99
CA SER A 43 17.49 -0.89 22.31
C SER A 43 18.51 -1.40 23.32
N LYS A 44 19.78 -1.60 22.92
CA LYS A 44 20.84 -2.28 23.73
C LYS A 44 20.51 -3.73 24.13
N GLU A 45 19.36 -4.24 23.70
CA GLU A 45 18.87 -5.61 23.84
C GLU A 45 18.13 -6.01 22.56
N PRO A 46 18.12 -7.29 22.14
CA PRO A 46 17.38 -7.72 20.97
C PRO A 46 15.87 -7.47 21.11
N ARG A 47 15.32 -6.58 20.29
CA ARG A 47 13.88 -6.25 20.29
C ARG A 47 13.29 -6.39 18.89
N ALA A 48 12.33 -7.30 18.73
CA ALA A 48 11.55 -7.41 17.51
C ALA A 48 10.34 -6.43 17.50
N PRO A 49 9.86 -6.01 16.32
CA PRO A 49 8.66 -5.20 16.18
C PRO A 49 7.44 -5.88 16.82
N ASP A 50 6.63 -5.09 17.50
CA ASP A 50 5.36 -5.54 18.08
C ASP A 50 4.28 -5.73 17.00
N ILE A 51 4.36 -4.97 15.91
CA ILE A 51 3.45 -5.04 14.75
C ILE A 51 4.25 -4.97 13.45
N PHE A 52 3.91 -5.80 12.48
CA PHE A 52 4.35 -5.70 11.09
C PHE A 52 3.16 -5.34 10.20
N ALA A 53 3.32 -4.36 9.30
CA ALA A 53 2.32 -3.99 8.31
C ALA A 53 2.95 -3.95 6.91
N ILE A 54 2.66 -4.93 6.08
CA ILE A 54 3.32 -5.14 4.78
C ILE A 54 2.31 -4.93 3.66
N GLY A 55 2.52 -3.88 2.87
CA GLY A 55 1.71 -3.49 1.73
C GLY A 55 2.33 -3.89 0.40
N PHE A 56 1.50 -4.38 -0.52
CA PHE A 56 1.89 -4.73 -1.88
C PHE A 56 1.05 -3.99 -2.92
N GLN A 57 1.67 -3.65 -4.03
CA GLN A 57 0.99 -3.14 -5.23
C GLN A 57 1.39 -3.99 -6.43
N GLU A 58 0.51 -4.01 -7.44
CA GLU A 58 0.68 -4.85 -8.62
C GLU A 58 0.97 -6.31 -8.26
N LEU A 59 0.33 -6.82 -7.20
CA LEU A 59 0.63 -8.12 -6.59
C LEU A 59 0.64 -9.29 -7.59
N LEU A 60 -0.22 -9.22 -8.60
CA LEU A 60 -0.46 -10.28 -9.57
C LEU A 60 -0.93 -9.70 -10.91
N PRO A 61 -0.87 -10.48 -12.00
CA PRO A 61 -1.37 -10.06 -13.30
C PRO A 61 -2.78 -9.47 -13.22
N LEU A 62 -2.98 -8.35 -13.91
CA LEU A 62 -4.17 -7.51 -13.73
C LEU A 62 -5.48 -8.28 -13.99
N HIS A 63 -5.52 -9.13 -15.02
CA HIS A 63 -6.70 -9.94 -15.33
C HIS A 63 -7.10 -10.88 -14.17
N LEU A 64 -6.12 -11.50 -13.49
CA LEU A 64 -6.37 -12.32 -12.30
C LEU A 64 -6.84 -11.47 -11.13
N GLY A 65 -6.23 -10.31 -10.91
CA GLY A 65 -6.65 -9.37 -9.86
C GLY A 65 -8.09 -8.87 -10.06
N LEU A 66 -8.46 -8.52 -11.30
CA LEU A 66 -9.81 -8.05 -11.65
C LEU A 66 -10.86 -9.16 -11.50
N ALA A 67 -10.54 -10.38 -11.94
CA ALA A 67 -11.35 -11.58 -11.68
C ALA A 67 -11.40 -11.94 -10.17
N GLY A 68 -10.45 -11.39 -9.40
CA GLY A 68 -10.13 -11.64 -7.99
C GLY A 68 -9.80 -13.08 -7.67
N LEU A 69 -8.95 -13.63 -8.51
CA LEU A 69 -8.21 -14.86 -8.31
C LEU A 69 -6.90 -14.59 -7.57
N SER A 70 -6.95 -13.75 -6.52
CA SER A 70 -5.76 -13.35 -5.74
C SER A 70 -5.51 -14.17 -4.48
N LYS A 71 -6.44 -15.06 -4.11
CA LYS A 71 -6.39 -15.85 -2.86
C LYS A 71 -5.11 -16.68 -2.73
N ALA A 72 -4.74 -17.44 -3.77
CA ALA A 72 -3.55 -18.28 -3.72
C ALA A 72 -2.27 -17.44 -3.52
N VAL A 73 -2.14 -16.33 -4.24
CA VAL A 73 -0.96 -15.43 -4.13
C VAL A 73 -0.90 -14.79 -2.74
N ILE A 74 -2.02 -14.31 -2.19
CA ILE A 74 -1.99 -13.67 -0.87
C ILE A 74 -1.74 -14.69 0.26
N ASP A 75 -2.23 -15.93 0.14
CA ASP A 75 -1.98 -16.98 1.12
C ASP A 75 -0.52 -17.45 1.10
N ASP A 76 0.07 -17.57 -0.10
CA ASP A 76 1.51 -17.81 -0.26
C ASP A 76 2.35 -16.69 0.37
N ARG A 77 2.00 -15.42 0.11
CA ARG A 77 2.70 -14.27 0.72
C ARG A 77 2.58 -14.25 2.23
N ASP A 78 1.41 -14.56 2.76
CA ASP A 78 1.18 -14.67 4.20
C ASP A 78 2.08 -15.74 4.84
N ALA A 79 2.07 -16.96 4.29
CA ALA A 79 2.93 -18.04 4.75
C ALA A 79 4.41 -17.69 4.66
N HIS A 80 4.84 -17.10 3.54
CA HIS A 80 6.22 -16.73 3.32
C HIS A 80 6.69 -15.65 4.30
N ILE A 81 5.95 -14.54 4.43
CA ILE A 81 6.27 -13.45 5.37
C ILE A 81 6.34 -13.97 6.80
N ARG A 82 5.34 -14.74 7.23
CA ARG A 82 5.29 -15.26 8.60
C ARG A 82 6.49 -16.16 8.89
N SER A 83 6.80 -17.11 8.00
CA SER A 83 7.96 -17.99 8.17
C SER A 83 9.28 -17.22 8.31
N GLN A 84 9.42 -16.11 7.58
CA GLN A 84 10.64 -15.31 7.56
C GLN A 84 10.76 -14.44 8.81
N ILE A 85 9.66 -13.86 9.29
CA ILE A 85 9.64 -13.12 10.56
C ILE A 85 9.96 -14.05 11.73
N GLU A 86 9.30 -15.21 11.80
CA GLU A 86 9.46 -16.17 12.91
C GLU A 86 10.87 -16.77 12.95
N LYS A 87 11.45 -17.09 11.79
CA LYS A 87 12.81 -17.64 11.70
C LYS A 87 13.89 -16.67 12.19
N HIS A 88 13.67 -15.36 12.06
CA HIS A 88 14.70 -14.34 12.33
C HIS A 88 14.41 -13.46 13.55
N THR A 89 13.24 -13.61 14.17
CA THR A 89 12.91 -12.90 15.41
C THR A 89 13.75 -13.46 16.57
N PRO A 90 14.45 -12.61 17.35
CA PRO A 90 15.18 -13.04 18.53
C PRO A 90 14.24 -13.55 19.64
N GLY A 91 14.52 -14.74 20.19
CA GLY A 91 13.61 -15.46 21.08
C GLY A 91 12.47 -16.10 20.29
N GLU A 92 11.86 -17.18 20.80
CA GLU A 92 10.78 -17.94 20.13
C GLU A 92 9.48 -17.12 19.98
N GLY A 93 9.53 -16.00 19.25
CA GLY A 93 8.43 -15.06 19.07
C GLY A 93 7.60 -15.42 17.86
N SER A 94 6.39 -15.93 18.10
CA SER A 94 5.39 -16.14 17.06
C SER A 94 4.58 -14.88 16.78
N TYR A 95 4.05 -14.80 15.55
CA TYR A 95 3.24 -13.68 15.08
C TYR A 95 1.90 -14.15 14.53
N THR A 96 0.82 -13.59 15.05
CA THR A 96 -0.53 -13.80 14.53
C THR A 96 -0.83 -12.82 13.41
N LEU A 97 -1.37 -13.31 12.29
CA LEU A 97 -1.99 -12.46 11.26
C LEU A 97 -3.26 -11.84 11.84
N VAL A 98 -3.23 -10.52 12.10
CA VAL A 98 -4.39 -9.76 12.57
C VAL A 98 -5.45 -9.69 11.48
N ALA A 99 -5.04 -9.29 10.28
CA ALA A 99 -5.90 -9.23 9.11
C ALA A 99 -5.08 -9.15 7.81
N LYS A 100 -5.73 -9.51 6.71
CA LYS A 100 -5.28 -9.19 5.35
C LYS A 100 -6.43 -8.58 4.56
N ALA A 101 -6.13 -7.62 3.71
CA ALA A 101 -7.08 -6.94 2.83
C ALA A 101 -6.52 -6.88 1.41
N VAL A 102 -7.35 -7.19 0.41
CA VAL A 102 -6.94 -7.21 -1.00
C VAL A 102 -8.02 -6.57 -1.88
N ASN A 103 -7.59 -5.69 -2.78
CA ASN A 103 -8.41 -5.14 -3.84
C ASN A 103 -7.62 -5.14 -5.15
N VAL A 104 -7.97 -6.05 -6.06
CA VAL A 104 -7.25 -6.28 -7.32
C VAL A 104 -5.76 -6.56 -7.04
N GLY A 105 -4.86 -5.65 -7.38
CA GLY A 105 -3.42 -5.79 -7.19
C GLY A 105 -2.87 -5.09 -5.95
N VAL A 106 -3.73 -4.43 -5.15
CA VAL A 106 -3.33 -3.78 -3.90
C VAL A 106 -3.65 -4.71 -2.74
N ALA A 107 -2.66 -5.00 -1.90
CA ALA A 107 -2.82 -5.86 -0.74
C ALA A 107 -2.13 -5.28 0.51
N LEU A 108 -2.64 -5.62 1.68
CA LEU A 108 -2.06 -5.26 2.97
C LEU A 108 -2.22 -6.43 3.92
N LEU A 109 -1.16 -6.82 4.61
CA LEU A 109 -1.16 -7.83 5.66
C LEU A 109 -0.60 -7.21 6.95
N VAL A 110 -1.30 -7.39 8.05
CA VAL A 110 -0.87 -6.89 9.37
C VAL A 110 -0.73 -8.05 10.34
N TYR A 111 0.43 -8.12 11.01
CA TYR A 111 0.78 -9.13 11.99
C TYR A 111 1.05 -8.48 13.33
N ALA A 112 0.73 -9.16 14.43
CA ALA A 112 1.03 -8.71 15.78
C ALA A 112 1.75 -9.81 16.56
N ARG A 113 2.69 -9.41 17.43
CA ARG A 113 3.48 -10.33 18.24
C ARG A 113 2.63 -11.00 19.32
N ASP A 114 2.72 -12.32 19.43
CA ASP A 114 1.85 -13.15 20.28
C ASP A 114 2.07 -12.95 21.79
N SER A 115 3.32 -12.68 22.18
CA SER A 115 3.68 -12.41 23.57
C SER A 115 3.20 -11.03 24.07
N GLY A 116 2.71 -10.16 23.17
CA GLY A 116 2.37 -8.77 23.49
C GLY A 116 1.05 -8.32 22.88
N VAL A 117 1.12 -7.59 21.76
CA VAL A 117 -0.01 -6.87 21.18
C VAL A 117 -1.13 -7.79 20.72
N ALA A 118 -0.83 -8.96 20.15
CA ALA A 118 -1.83 -9.81 19.51
C ALA A 118 -2.99 -10.20 20.45
N ARG A 119 -2.68 -10.49 21.72
CA ARG A 119 -3.67 -10.88 22.75
C ARG A 119 -4.65 -9.76 23.13
N ARG A 120 -4.35 -8.52 22.73
CA ARG A 120 -5.13 -7.32 23.04
C ARG A 120 -5.82 -6.74 21.82
N VAL A 121 -5.63 -7.34 20.65
CA VAL A 121 -6.29 -6.91 19.41
C VAL A 121 -7.77 -7.28 19.48
N CYS A 122 -8.62 -6.30 19.18
CA CYS A 122 -10.08 -6.43 19.09
C CYS A 122 -10.61 -5.50 17.99
N ASP A 123 -11.90 -5.62 17.66
CA ASP A 123 -12.60 -4.77 16.68
C ASP A 123 -11.87 -4.69 15.32
N VAL A 124 -11.42 -5.84 14.81
CA VAL A 124 -10.69 -5.92 13.54
C VAL A 124 -11.65 -5.67 12.37
N GLN A 125 -11.27 -4.74 11.50
CA GLN A 125 -12.04 -4.28 10.37
C GLN A 125 -11.14 -4.17 9.14
N THR A 126 -11.65 -4.56 7.97
CA THR A 126 -10.96 -4.42 6.69
C THR A 126 -11.84 -3.68 5.70
N GLN A 127 -11.28 -2.77 4.92
CA GLN A 127 -12.01 -2.02 3.90
C GLN A 127 -11.21 -1.84 2.61
N TRP A 128 -11.91 -1.49 1.53
CA TRP A 128 -11.30 -1.17 0.23
C TRP A 128 -12.07 -0.05 -0.48
N THR A 129 -11.37 0.63 -1.39
CA THR A 129 -11.96 1.55 -2.37
C THR A 129 -11.12 1.60 -3.65
N GLY A 130 -11.75 1.91 -4.79
CA GLY A 130 -11.10 1.98 -6.09
C GLY A 130 -11.15 3.40 -6.67
N THR A 131 -10.02 3.85 -7.21
CA THR A 131 -9.86 5.19 -7.85
C THR A 131 -9.65 5.10 -9.36
N GLY A 132 -9.64 3.89 -9.91
CA GLY A 132 -9.56 3.66 -11.35
C GLY A 132 -10.75 4.24 -12.12
N PRO A 133 -10.74 4.14 -13.45
CA PRO A 133 -11.90 4.48 -14.27
C PRO A 133 -13.16 3.80 -13.72
N ALA A 134 -14.24 4.56 -13.54
CA ALA A 134 -15.47 4.08 -12.93
C ALA A 134 -15.29 3.36 -11.56
N TYR A 135 -14.34 3.83 -10.75
CA TYR A 135 -14.03 3.31 -9.40
C TYR A 135 -13.43 1.89 -9.38
N MET A 136 -12.95 1.40 -10.53
CA MET A 136 -12.27 0.11 -10.63
C MET A 136 -11.04 0.02 -9.71
N GLY A 137 -10.73 -1.19 -9.24
CA GLY A 137 -9.74 -1.45 -8.20
C GLY A 137 -8.29 -1.53 -8.68
N ASN A 138 -8.00 -1.37 -9.97
CA ASN A 138 -6.63 -1.36 -10.50
C ASN A 138 -5.77 -0.20 -9.95
N LYS A 139 -6.42 0.82 -9.40
CA LYS A 139 -5.89 1.88 -8.55
C LYS A 139 -6.85 2.09 -7.39
N GLY A 140 -6.37 2.51 -6.24
CA GLY A 140 -7.19 2.70 -5.05
C GLY A 140 -6.44 2.35 -3.78
N ALA A 141 -7.19 1.90 -2.77
CA ALA A 141 -6.61 1.54 -1.48
C ALA A 141 -7.33 0.37 -0.81
N VAL A 142 -6.59 -0.31 0.06
CA VAL A 142 -7.12 -1.21 1.09
C VAL A 142 -6.73 -0.66 2.46
N GLY A 143 -7.57 -0.92 3.45
CA GLY A 143 -7.34 -0.49 4.82
C GLY A 143 -7.62 -1.58 5.83
N ILE A 144 -6.82 -1.63 6.89
CA ILE A 144 -7.00 -2.50 8.04
C ILE A 144 -7.05 -1.61 9.27
N ARG A 145 -8.12 -1.74 10.06
CA ARG A 145 -8.30 -1.05 11.34
C ARG A 145 -8.51 -2.09 12.43
N PHE A 146 -7.92 -1.87 13.58
CA PHE A 146 -8.21 -2.64 14.78
C PHE A 146 -7.95 -1.79 16.01
N ARG A 147 -8.45 -2.24 17.14
CA ARG A 147 -8.21 -1.62 18.44
C ARG A 147 -7.31 -2.51 19.27
N VAL A 148 -6.38 -1.90 19.99
CA VAL A 148 -5.56 -2.58 20.98
C VAL A 148 -6.07 -2.14 22.35
N SER A 149 -6.71 -3.05 23.06
CA SER A 149 -7.20 -2.80 24.42
C SER A 149 -6.02 -2.63 25.38
N ASP A 150 -6.14 -1.73 26.35
CA ASP A 150 -5.21 -1.69 27.47
C ASP A 150 -5.70 -2.59 28.61
N ARG A 151 -4.79 -3.15 29.40
CA ARG A 151 -5.16 -4.00 30.55
C ARG A 151 -5.81 -3.13 31.62
N GLY A 152 -7.15 -3.11 31.63
CA GLY A 152 -7.96 -2.36 32.59
C GLY A 152 -8.72 -1.16 32.02
N SER A 153 -8.51 -0.78 30.75
CA SER A 153 -9.28 0.27 30.08
C SER A 153 -10.13 -0.30 28.94
N LYS A 154 -11.41 0.08 28.91
CA LYS A 154 -12.33 -0.29 27.82
C LYS A 154 -12.05 0.48 26.52
N ALA A 155 -11.39 1.65 26.60
CA ALA A 155 -11.10 2.49 25.44
C ALA A 155 -10.00 1.86 24.57
N GLY A 156 -8.76 1.73 25.08
CA GLY A 156 -7.61 1.33 24.27
C GLY A 156 -7.28 2.33 23.15
N GLU A 157 -6.44 1.91 22.20
CA GLU A 157 -6.01 2.75 21.06
C GLU A 157 -6.38 2.10 19.73
N VAL A 158 -6.74 2.92 18.74
CA VAL A 158 -7.15 2.47 17.41
C VAL A 158 -6.00 2.63 16.43
N PHE A 159 -5.68 1.56 15.71
CA PHE A 159 -4.63 1.50 14.71
C PHE A 159 -5.28 1.35 13.34
N THR A 160 -4.96 2.25 12.41
CA THR A 160 -5.43 2.17 11.03
C THR A 160 -4.24 2.18 10.08
N PHE A 161 -4.14 1.14 9.25
CA PHE A 161 -3.14 1.00 8.21
C PHE A 161 -3.83 1.08 6.84
N VAL A 162 -3.30 1.89 5.93
CA VAL A 162 -3.85 2.08 4.58
C VAL A 162 -2.74 1.84 3.56
N CYS A 163 -2.95 0.88 2.67
CA CYS A 163 -2.07 0.65 1.52
C CYS A 163 -2.75 1.13 0.24
N ALA A 164 -2.09 2.00 -0.51
CA ALA A 164 -2.64 2.60 -1.72
C ALA A 164 -1.77 2.38 -2.97
N HIS A 165 -2.41 2.45 -4.12
CA HIS A 165 -1.78 2.55 -5.42
C HIS A 165 -2.46 3.66 -6.23
N LEU A 166 -1.81 4.82 -6.33
CA LEU A 166 -2.39 6.02 -6.93
C LEU A 166 -2.07 6.14 -8.43
N THR A 167 -2.75 7.06 -9.11
CA THR A 167 -2.58 7.30 -10.55
C THR A 167 -1.13 7.55 -10.96
N ALA A 168 -0.64 6.73 -11.89
CA ALA A 168 0.71 6.80 -12.44
C ALA A 168 0.92 7.97 -13.41
N HIS A 169 2.19 8.18 -13.79
CA HIS A 169 2.71 9.20 -14.72
C HIS A 169 2.85 10.61 -14.15
N GLU A 170 3.99 11.24 -14.46
CA GLU A 170 4.42 12.53 -13.91
C GLU A 170 3.38 13.66 -14.10
N PRO A 171 2.75 13.86 -15.27
CA PRO A 171 1.78 14.95 -15.47
C PRO A 171 0.47 14.81 -14.68
N LYS A 172 0.17 13.62 -14.12
CA LYS A 172 -1.13 13.33 -13.47
C LYS A 172 -1.19 13.71 -11.99
N LEU A 173 -0.49 14.77 -11.58
CA LEU A 173 -0.45 15.24 -10.18
C LEU A 173 -1.84 15.53 -9.63
N ALA A 174 -2.65 16.31 -10.36
CA ALA A 174 -4.01 16.65 -9.94
C ALA A 174 -4.87 15.40 -9.73
N ARG A 175 -4.67 14.35 -10.55
CA ARG A 175 -5.39 13.09 -10.39
C ARG A 175 -4.94 12.32 -9.15
N ARG A 176 -3.65 12.29 -8.81
CA ARG A 176 -3.17 11.66 -7.56
C ARG A 176 -3.74 12.34 -6.32
N VAL A 177 -3.80 13.67 -6.32
CA VAL A 177 -4.43 14.44 -5.24
C VAL A 177 -5.93 14.10 -5.15
N ALA A 178 -6.62 14.03 -6.30
CA ALA A 178 -8.02 13.60 -6.34
C ALA A 178 -8.23 12.15 -5.87
N ASP A 179 -7.34 11.23 -6.24
CA ASP A 179 -7.35 9.84 -5.77
C ASP A 179 -7.20 9.78 -4.24
N TYR A 180 -6.28 10.57 -3.66
CA TYR A 180 -6.12 10.69 -2.21
C TYR A 180 -7.41 11.17 -1.53
N HIS A 181 -8.01 12.27 -1.99
CA HIS A 181 -9.27 12.77 -1.41
C HIS A 181 -10.42 11.77 -1.55
N HIS A 182 -10.48 11.06 -2.69
CA HIS A 182 -11.45 9.99 -2.88
C HIS A 182 -11.24 8.86 -1.87
N ILE A 183 -10.00 8.43 -1.63
CA ILE A 183 -9.68 7.41 -0.64
C ILE A 183 -10.12 7.88 0.76
N VAL A 184 -9.80 9.11 1.14
CA VAL A 184 -10.20 9.69 2.44
C VAL A 184 -11.71 9.62 2.66
N SER A 185 -12.50 9.94 1.63
CA SER A 185 -13.96 10.01 1.76
C SER A 185 -14.69 8.68 1.52
N THR A 186 -14.04 7.68 0.91
CA THR A 186 -14.70 6.41 0.54
C THR A 186 -14.13 5.16 1.20
N LEU A 187 -12.88 5.19 1.71
CA LEU A 187 -12.32 4.12 2.53
C LEU A 187 -12.86 4.24 3.96
N LEU A 188 -14.13 3.86 4.11
CA LEU A 188 -14.92 4.10 5.30
C LEU A 188 -15.02 2.86 6.17
N PHE A 189 -14.80 3.03 7.47
CA PHE A 189 -14.86 1.97 8.46
C PHE A 189 -16.15 2.08 9.28
N PRO A 190 -16.72 0.96 9.75
CA PRO A 190 -17.79 1.00 10.74
C PRO A 190 -17.39 1.85 11.95
N PRO A 191 -18.36 2.50 12.62
CA PRO A 191 -18.09 3.22 13.85
C PRO A 191 -17.47 2.30 14.91
N LEU A 192 -16.66 2.87 15.80
CA LEU A 192 -16.12 2.14 16.95
C LEU A 192 -17.26 1.79 17.92
N PRO A 193 -17.14 0.71 18.72
CA PRO A 193 -18.23 0.28 19.62
C PRO A 193 -18.68 1.35 20.62
N SER A 194 -17.78 2.26 21.03
CA SER A 194 -18.06 3.37 21.95
C SER A 194 -18.48 4.67 21.24
N SER A 195 -18.71 4.64 19.93
CA SER A 195 -19.08 5.81 19.14
C SER A 195 -20.53 6.23 19.43
N PRO A 196 -20.82 7.52 19.65
CA PRO A 196 -22.18 8.01 19.84
C PRO A 196 -23.00 7.99 18.53
N SER A 197 -22.33 7.84 17.38
CA SER A 197 -22.95 7.79 16.05
C SER A 197 -22.79 6.42 15.41
N ALA A 198 -23.84 5.94 14.75
CA ALA A 198 -23.83 4.75 13.91
C ALA A 198 -23.21 5.00 12.51
N SER A 199 -22.85 6.24 12.19
CA SER A 199 -22.31 6.61 10.90
C SER A 199 -20.90 6.06 10.68
N PRO A 200 -20.56 5.65 9.44
CA PRO A 200 -19.21 5.21 9.13
C PRO A 200 -18.21 6.36 9.27
N THR A 201 -16.97 6.00 9.60
CA THR A 201 -15.88 6.94 9.88
C THR A 201 -14.77 6.84 8.84
N THR A 202 -14.07 7.95 8.59
CA THR A 202 -12.93 7.97 7.67
C THR A 202 -11.69 7.35 8.32
N MET A 203 -10.62 7.15 7.54
CA MET A 203 -9.35 6.64 8.05
C MET A 203 -8.73 7.51 9.17
N TYR A 204 -9.13 8.78 9.27
CA TYR A 204 -8.65 9.73 10.28
C TYR A 204 -9.26 9.55 11.68
N SER A 205 -10.38 8.84 11.81
CA SER A 205 -10.98 8.51 13.11
C SER A 205 -10.21 7.33 13.75
N THR A 206 -8.98 7.59 14.18
CA THR A 206 -8.03 6.60 14.70
C THR A 206 -7.09 7.23 15.72
N SER A 207 -6.39 6.43 16.53
CA SER A 207 -5.34 6.91 17.45
C SER A 207 -3.99 7.00 16.75
N HIS A 208 -3.70 6.03 15.88
CA HIS A 208 -2.51 5.97 15.04
C HIS A 208 -2.92 5.65 13.60
N LEU A 209 -2.40 6.42 12.65
CA LEU A 209 -2.65 6.24 11.21
C LEU A 209 -1.33 5.98 10.50
N PHE A 210 -1.29 4.96 9.67
CA PHE A 210 -0.15 4.64 8.80
C PHE A 210 -0.67 4.57 7.36
N PHE A 211 -0.10 5.38 6.47
CA PHE A 211 -0.45 5.40 5.05
C PHE A 211 0.79 5.05 4.23
N LEU A 212 0.71 3.96 3.48
CA LEU A 212 1.82 3.42 2.71
C LEU A 212 1.39 3.07 1.28
N GLY A 213 2.35 2.89 0.39
CA GLY A 213 2.06 2.36 -0.94
C GLY A 213 2.91 2.94 -2.06
N ASP A 214 2.60 2.54 -3.28
CA ASP A 214 3.03 3.23 -4.51
C ASP A 214 2.10 4.42 -4.74
N LEU A 215 2.49 5.55 -4.17
CA LEU A 215 1.75 6.80 -4.25
C LEU A 215 1.97 7.52 -5.58
N ASN A 216 2.91 7.04 -6.39
CA ASN A 216 3.16 7.48 -7.76
C ASN A 216 3.45 8.99 -7.93
N PHE A 217 3.68 9.74 -6.85
CA PHE A 217 4.19 11.11 -6.94
C PHE A 217 5.59 11.10 -7.52
N ARG A 218 5.87 12.10 -8.36
CA ARG A 218 7.08 12.14 -9.18
C ARG A 218 7.94 13.33 -8.80
N ILE A 219 9.17 13.31 -9.29
CA ILE A 219 10.03 14.48 -9.33
C ILE A 219 9.66 15.30 -10.58
N THR A 220 9.35 16.58 -10.39
CA THR A 220 9.11 17.52 -11.48
C THR A 220 10.03 18.72 -11.31
N ILE A 221 11.13 18.78 -12.08
CA ILE A 221 12.04 19.91 -12.09
C ILE A 221 11.51 20.97 -13.08
N PRO A 222 11.26 22.22 -12.64
CA PRO A 222 10.82 23.30 -13.52
C PRO A 222 11.79 23.53 -14.67
N LEU A 223 11.27 23.81 -15.87
CA LEU A 223 12.08 24.06 -17.07
C LEU A 223 13.02 25.27 -16.92
N SER A 224 12.69 26.21 -16.04
CA SER A 224 13.51 27.39 -15.74
C SER A 224 14.69 27.10 -14.82
N HIS A 225 14.84 25.89 -14.29
CA HIS A 225 15.90 25.58 -13.33
C HIS A 225 17.27 25.44 -14.05
N PRO A 226 18.35 26.05 -13.53
CA PRO A 226 19.67 26.07 -14.20
C PRO A 226 20.26 24.69 -14.54
N HIS A 227 19.82 23.65 -13.85
CA HIS A 227 20.24 22.25 -14.09
C HIS A 227 19.43 21.51 -15.17
N VAL A 228 18.47 22.16 -15.85
CA VAL A 228 17.72 21.57 -16.98
C VAL A 228 18.51 21.79 -18.28
N GLN A 229 19.68 21.15 -18.39
CA GLN A 229 20.51 21.22 -19.62
C GLN A 229 20.29 20.01 -20.54
N THR A 230 19.73 18.91 -20.03
CA THR A 230 19.42 17.70 -20.81
C THR A 230 18.02 17.16 -20.51
N SER A 231 17.54 16.14 -21.22
CA SER A 231 16.24 15.53 -20.95
C SER A 231 16.10 15.14 -19.47
N GLN A 232 14.93 15.44 -18.88
CA GLN A 232 14.63 15.34 -17.44
C GLN A 232 15.22 14.10 -16.71
N PRO A 233 15.22 12.87 -17.28
CA PRO A 233 15.77 11.70 -16.60
C PRO A 233 17.28 11.80 -16.28
N TYR A 234 18.10 12.39 -17.14
CA TYR A 234 19.56 12.42 -16.93
C TYR A 234 19.98 13.42 -15.84
N ASN A 235 19.30 14.57 -15.74
CA ASN A 235 19.57 15.56 -14.69
C ASN A 235 19.27 14.96 -13.31
N VAL A 236 18.14 14.25 -13.17
CA VAL A 236 17.78 13.56 -11.93
C VAL A 236 18.81 12.49 -11.58
N LEU A 237 19.26 11.68 -12.55
CA LEU A 237 20.26 10.64 -12.30
C LEU A 237 21.60 11.20 -11.80
N ALA A 238 22.01 12.36 -12.28
CA ALA A 238 23.22 13.02 -11.79
C ALA A 238 23.09 13.43 -10.31
N MET A 239 21.91 13.91 -9.90
CA MET A 239 21.63 14.35 -8.53
C MET A 239 21.38 13.21 -7.53
N LEU A 240 21.25 11.96 -8.00
CA LEU A 240 21.04 10.79 -7.12
C LEU A 240 22.34 10.20 -6.56
N LYS A 241 23.51 10.73 -6.94
CA LYS A 241 24.82 10.14 -6.63
C LYS A 241 25.22 10.30 -5.17
N ASP A 242 24.88 11.42 -4.54
CA ASP A 242 25.30 11.78 -3.19
C ASP A 242 24.13 12.39 -2.40
N ASP A 243 24.28 12.41 -1.08
CA ASP A 243 23.21 12.79 -0.16
C ASP A 243 22.86 14.27 -0.27
N VAL A 244 23.84 15.15 -0.50
CA VAL A 244 23.64 16.60 -0.62
C VAL A 244 22.80 16.92 -1.86
N SER A 245 23.13 16.31 -2.99
CA SER A 245 22.38 16.45 -4.24
C SER A 245 20.96 15.89 -4.11
N ARG A 246 20.78 14.76 -3.40
CA ARG A 246 19.45 14.18 -3.13
C ARG A 246 18.61 15.07 -2.23
N GLU A 247 19.24 15.69 -1.22
CA GLU A 247 18.56 16.64 -0.34
C GLU A 247 18.03 17.84 -1.11
N GLN A 248 18.77 18.36 -2.09
CA GLN A 248 18.28 19.43 -2.97
C GLN A 248 17.16 18.92 -3.89
N LEU A 249 17.32 17.71 -4.44
CA LEU A 249 16.37 17.10 -5.36
C LEU A 249 14.97 16.91 -4.73
N LYS A 250 14.90 16.66 -3.41
CA LYS A 250 13.63 16.46 -2.69
C LYS A 250 12.70 17.67 -2.79
N GLU A 251 13.22 18.87 -3.00
CA GLU A 251 12.43 20.09 -3.12
C GLU A 251 11.57 20.09 -4.41
N PHE A 252 11.92 19.24 -5.39
CA PHE A 252 11.14 18.99 -6.61
C PHE A 252 10.19 17.78 -6.50
N ASP A 253 10.12 17.12 -5.34
CA ASP A 253 9.19 16.02 -5.09
C ASP A 253 7.75 16.54 -5.01
N GLN A 254 6.87 16.00 -5.86
CA GLN A 254 5.49 16.44 -5.89
C GLN A 254 4.75 16.16 -4.57
N LEU A 255 5.02 15.03 -3.89
CA LEU A 255 4.33 14.67 -2.65
C LEU A 255 4.68 15.65 -1.53
N LEU A 256 5.98 15.88 -1.30
CA LEU A 256 6.46 16.85 -0.32
C LEU A 256 5.81 18.22 -0.53
N ASN A 257 5.76 18.66 -1.79
CA ASN A 257 5.16 19.94 -2.16
C ASN A 257 3.64 19.99 -1.92
N GLN A 258 2.89 18.92 -2.20
CA GLN A 258 1.44 18.88 -1.88
C GLN A 258 1.19 18.85 -0.37
N ARG A 259 2.03 18.15 0.40
CA ARG A 259 1.93 18.10 1.87
C ARG A 259 2.18 19.49 2.49
N ARG A 260 3.25 20.17 2.08
CA ARG A 260 3.57 21.54 2.55
C ARG A 260 2.49 22.57 2.17
N LYS A 261 1.84 22.38 1.02
CA LYS A 261 0.69 23.21 0.59
C LYS A 261 -0.60 22.90 1.34
N GLY A 262 -0.65 21.82 2.12
CA GLY A 262 -1.87 21.38 2.79
C GLY A 262 -2.94 20.85 1.84
N THR A 263 -2.58 20.38 0.64
CA THR A 263 -3.53 19.87 -0.35
C THR A 263 -3.69 18.36 -0.31
N ALA A 264 -2.71 17.62 0.22
CA ALA A 264 -2.79 16.18 0.39
C ALA A 264 -2.05 15.73 1.66
N PHE A 265 -2.46 14.58 2.21
CA PHE A 265 -1.85 13.97 3.40
C PHE A 265 -1.78 14.90 4.62
N ILE A 266 -2.83 15.70 4.80
CA ILE A 266 -2.92 16.70 5.87
C ILE A 266 -2.85 16.00 7.23
N GLY A 267 -1.97 16.51 8.11
CA GLY A 267 -1.74 15.94 9.44
C GLY A 267 -0.83 14.71 9.46
N LEU A 268 -0.37 14.18 8.33
CA LEU A 268 0.59 13.08 8.30
C LEU A 268 2.03 13.60 8.20
N ARG A 269 2.96 12.85 8.79
CA ARG A 269 4.40 13.07 8.75
C ARG A 269 5.08 11.94 7.97
N GLU A 270 6.28 12.22 7.51
CA GLU A 270 7.13 11.28 6.80
C GLU A 270 8.57 11.42 7.31
N GLY A 271 9.32 10.32 7.36
CA GLY A 271 10.75 10.38 7.63
C GLY A 271 11.54 11.01 6.46
N SER A 272 12.86 11.14 6.61
CA SER A 272 13.73 11.72 5.59
C SER A 272 13.89 10.81 4.35
N PHE A 273 12.88 10.71 3.50
CA PHE A 273 12.84 9.79 2.33
C PHE A 273 13.98 9.99 1.32
N TRP A 274 14.63 11.15 1.33
CA TRP A 274 15.71 11.51 0.42
C TRP A 274 17.07 10.92 0.82
N THR A 275 17.19 10.34 2.02
CA THR A 275 18.42 9.67 2.48
C THR A 275 18.73 8.41 1.67
N PHE A 276 17.74 7.81 1.02
CA PHE A 276 17.91 6.72 0.05
C PHE A 276 17.58 7.18 -1.39
N LYS A 277 18.11 6.46 -2.39
CA LYS A 277 17.87 6.77 -3.81
C LYS A 277 16.40 6.54 -4.20
N CYS A 278 15.96 7.18 -5.28
CA CYS A 278 14.62 6.99 -5.85
C CYS A 278 14.29 5.50 -6.05
N THR A 279 13.07 5.08 -5.72
CA THR A 279 12.66 3.67 -5.74
C THR A 279 12.19 3.18 -7.11
N TYR A 280 11.94 4.09 -8.05
CA TYR A 280 11.44 3.83 -9.39
C TYR A 280 12.14 4.74 -10.42
N LYS A 281 12.36 4.39 -11.69
CA LYS A 281 12.10 3.09 -12.37
C LYS A 281 13.43 2.40 -12.67
N TYR A 282 13.65 1.23 -12.09
CA TYR A 282 14.83 0.42 -12.35
C TYR A 282 14.69 -0.43 -13.62
N LYS A 283 15.82 -0.88 -14.16
CA LYS A 283 15.82 -1.99 -15.11
C LYS A 283 15.68 -3.30 -14.32
N LEU A 284 14.83 -4.20 -14.83
CA LEU A 284 14.67 -5.52 -14.23
C LEU A 284 16.00 -6.29 -14.26
N GLY A 285 16.28 -7.03 -13.20
CA GLY A 285 17.55 -7.77 -13.04
C GLY A 285 18.73 -6.92 -12.57
N GLU A 286 18.56 -5.61 -12.38
CA GLU A 286 19.66 -4.69 -12.06
C GLU A 286 19.50 -4.06 -10.67
N VAL A 287 20.58 -3.99 -9.90
CA VAL A 287 20.57 -3.45 -8.53
C VAL A 287 20.49 -1.92 -8.55
N ASP A 288 21.38 -1.24 -9.28
CA ASP A 288 21.55 0.22 -9.22
C ASP A 288 21.45 0.92 -10.59
N ARG A 289 20.70 0.32 -11.53
CA ARG A 289 20.54 0.88 -12.88
C ARG A 289 19.11 1.28 -13.19
N TYR A 290 18.90 2.57 -13.40
CA TYR A 290 17.60 3.12 -13.81
C TYR A 290 17.31 2.92 -15.31
N SER A 291 16.02 2.82 -15.61
CA SER A 291 15.48 2.89 -16.97
C SER A 291 15.21 4.35 -17.35
N THR A 292 15.75 4.82 -18.47
CA THR A 292 15.51 6.18 -18.99
C THR A 292 14.11 6.38 -19.57
N LYS A 293 13.26 5.32 -19.57
CA LYS A 293 11.86 5.42 -20.02
C LYS A 293 11.01 6.33 -19.12
N ARG A 294 11.46 6.60 -17.90
CA ARG A 294 10.82 7.48 -16.91
C ARG A 294 11.89 8.22 -16.12
N THR A 295 11.56 9.42 -15.65
CA THR A 295 12.36 10.11 -14.65
C THR A 295 12.34 9.30 -13.35
N PRO A 296 13.51 9.05 -12.72
CA PRO A 296 13.55 8.44 -11.41
C PRO A 296 12.71 9.22 -10.39
N SER A 297 12.04 8.54 -9.46
CA SER A 297 11.18 9.17 -8.45
C SER A 297 11.02 8.29 -7.20
N TRP A 298 10.77 8.93 -6.06
CA TRP A 298 10.33 8.27 -4.82
C TRP A 298 8.82 8.03 -4.87
N THR A 299 8.42 6.99 -5.59
CA THR A 299 7.00 6.62 -5.76
C THR A 299 6.44 5.87 -4.56
N ASP A 300 7.29 5.10 -3.88
CA ASP A 300 6.94 4.22 -2.77
C ASP A 300 7.21 4.93 -1.44
N ARG A 301 6.15 5.18 -0.65
CA ARG A 301 6.21 6.11 0.49
C ARG A 301 5.48 5.55 1.70
N ILE A 302 5.91 5.94 2.90
CA ILE A 302 5.31 5.57 4.18
C ILE A 302 5.17 6.83 5.03
N MET A 303 3.92 7.16 5.38
CA MET A 303 3.55 8.28 6.21
C MET A 303 2.81 7.81 7.45
N TYR A 304 2.84 8.62 8.51
CA TYR A 304 2.24 8.28 9.79
C TYR A 304 1.75 9.50 10.57
N ALA A 305 0.81 9.27 11.48
CA ALA A 305 0.34 10.25 12.46
C ALA A 305 -0.07 9.54 13.75
N THR A 306 0.07 10.21 14.89
CA THR A 306 -0.41 9.75 16.18
C THR A 306 -1.24 10.83 16.88
N HIS A 307 -2.17 10.42 17.74
CA HIS A 307 -3.06 11.33 18.47
C HIS A 307 -2.32 12.35 19.34
N THR A 308 -1.09 12.03 19.74
CA THR A 308 -0.23 12.93 20.52
C THR A 308 0.42 14.01 19.67
N ASP A 309 0.39 13.91 18.32
CA ASP A 309 0.91 14.96 17.44
C ASP A 309 0.11 16.25 17.56
N SER A 310 0.78 17.39 17.42
CA SER A 310 0.12 18.70 17.39
C SER A 310 -0.21 19.11 15.95
N PRO A 311 -1.43 19.61 15.65
CA PRO A 311 -1.74 20.19 14.36
C PRO A 311 -0.92 21.46 14.06
N ASP A 312 -0.41 22.15 15.09
CA ASP A 312 0.36 23.41 14.94
C ASP A 312 1.81 23.18 14.51
N THR A 313 2.31 21.94 14.60
CA THR A 313 3.67 21.57 14.21
C THR A 313 3.65 20.44 13.17
N PRO A 314 3.18 20.70 11.94
CA PRO A 314 2.92 19.66 10.92
C PRO A 314 4.15 18.85 10.48
N GLU A 315 5.36 19.34 10.76
CA GLU A 315 6.62 18.66 10.46
C GLU A 315 7.18 17.84 11.64
N LYS A 316 6.63 17.99 12.85
CA LYS A 316 7.07 17.25 14.05
C LYS A 316 6.05 16.18 14.39
N SER A 317 6.56 15.00 14.76
CA SER A 317 5.77 13.85 15.18
C SER A 317 6.35 13.29 16.47
N ASN A 318 5.49 12.78 17.35
CA ASN A 318 5.89 12.04 18.55
C ASN A 318 6.15 10.56 18.28
N ILE A 319 5.81 10.05 17.09
CA ILE A 319 6.38 8.81 16.57
C ILE A 319 7.83 9.09 16.18
N THR A 320 8.75 8.32 16.76
CA THR A 320 10.18 8.36 16.41
C THR A 320 10.43 7.46 15.21
N ASN A 321 10.89 8.03 14.10
CA ASN A 321 11.35 7.27 12.94
C ASN A 321 12.77 6.75 13.21
N ILE A 322 12.87 5.46 13.50
CA ILE A 322 14.15 4.81 13.77
C ILE A 322 14.91 4.55 12.47
N LEU A 323 14.20 4.07 11.46
CA LEU A 323 14.74 3.73 10.17
C LEU A 323 13.71 4.07 9.10
N TYR A 324 14.16 4.63 8.00
CA TYR A 324 13.41 4.73 6.76
C TYR A 324 14.37 4.56 5.59
N THR A 325 14.26 3.45 4.87
CA THR A 325 15.18 3.12 3.78
C THR A 325 14.49 2.34 2.67
N SER A 326 15.15 2.23 1.52
CA SER A 326 14.82 1.29 0.46
C SER A 326 15.76 0.08 0.46
N ILE A 327 15.36 -1.01 -0.21
CA ILE A 327 16.12 -2.25 -0.30
C ILE A 327 16.59 -2.48 -1.75
N PRO A 328 17.82 -2.08 -2.12
CA PRO A 328 18.28 -2.13 -3.51
C PRO A 328 18.47 -3.54 -4.08
N SER A 329 18.70 -4.55 -3.23
CA SER A 329 18.97 -5.94 -3.63
C SER A 329 17.81 -6.61 -4.38
N TYR A 330 16.60 -6.06 -4.29
CA TYR A 330 15.42 -6.59 -4.98
C TYR A 330 15.43 -6.15 -6.44
N ILE A 331 15.52 -7.12 -7.36
CA ILE A 331 15.69 -6.88 -8.80
C ILE A 331 14.56 -7.45 -9.67
N THR A 332 13.57 -8.14 -9.07
CA THR A 332 12.43 -8.75 -9.78
C THR A 332 11.38 -7.74 -10.22
N SER A 333 11.34 -6.58 -9.55
CA SER A 333 10.49 -5.44 -9.89
C SER A 333 11.33 -4.27 -10.39
N ASP A 334 10.71 -3.36 -11.14
CA ASP A 334 11.28 -2.05 -11.47
C ASP A 334 11.12 -1.04 -10.34
N HIS A 335 10.50 -1.45 -9.22
CA HIS A 335 10.50 -0.77 -7.94
C HIS A 335 11.46 -1.42 -6.94
N LYS A 336 11.96 -0.64 -5.99
CA LYS A 336 12.67 -1.12 -4.80
C LYS A 336 11.74 -1.06 -3.59
N PRO A 337 11.63 -2.13 -2.76
CA PRO A 337 10.85 -2.08 -1.52
C PRO A 337 11.31 -0.95 -0.61
N VAL A 338 10.38 -0.37 0.14
CA VAL A 338 10.67 0.58 1.21
C VAL A 338 10.24 0.03 2.55
N VAL A 339 10.95 0.40 3.61
CA VAL A 339 10.67 -0.02 4.98
C VAL A 339 10.89 1.13 5.97
N CYS A 340 9.96 1.24 6.91
CA CYS A 340 10.06 2.11 8.08
C CYS A 340 10.05 1.27 9.36
N LEU A 341 10.89 1.65 10.32
CA LEU A 341 10.80 1.20 11.71
C LEU A 341 10.42 2.40 12.58
N LEU A 342 9.29 2.29 13.28
CA LEU A 342 8.65 3.39 13.98
C LEU A 342 8.47 3.03 15.45
N LEU A 343 9.00 3.85 16.36
CA LEU A 343 8.73 3.75 17.79
C LEU A 343 7.62 4.73 18.16
N LEU A 344 6.49 4.18 18.60
CA LEU A 344 5.33 4.98 18.99
C LEU A 344 5.57 5.68 20.34
N PRO A 345 4.87 6.79 20.60
CA PRO A 345 4.84 7.36 21.94
C PRO A 345 4.28 6.34 22.94
N PRO A 346 4.52 6.53 24.26
CA PRO A 346 3.88 5.74 25.28
C PRO A 346 2.35 5.71 25.09
N PRO A 347 1.68 4.59 25.38
CA PRO A 347 0.22 4.52 25.35
C PRO A 347 -0.40 5.64 26.18
N ALA A 348 -1.55 6.16 25.73
CA ALA A 348 -2.25 7.20 26.48
C ALA A 348 -2.49 6.76 27.93
N ALA A 349 -2.04 7.58 28.90
CA ALA A 349 -2.28 7.31 30.31
C ALA A 349 -3.79 7.26 30.57
N THR A 350 -4.26 6.18 31.18
CA THR A 350 -5.68 6.05 31.54
C THR A 350 -5.96 6.97 32.72
N SER A 351 -6.33 8.23 32.45
CA SER A 351 -6.59 9.24 33.49
C SER A 351 -7.87 8.97 34.30
N SER A 352 -8.77 8.10 33.81
CA SER A 352 -9.87 7.55 34.58
C SER A 352 -10.40 6.24 33.96
N PRO A 353 -10.82 5.24 34.76
CA PRO A 353 -11.49 4.04 34.27
C PRO A 353 -12.86 4.33 33.60
N GLU A 354 -13.35 5.57 33.67
CA GLU A 354 -14.62 6.02 33.09
C GLU A 354 -14.50 6.52 31.64
N THR A 355 -13.29 6.87 31.17
CA THR A 355 -13.12 7.33 29.78
C THR A 355 -13.26 6.16 28.81
N CYS A 356 -14.44 6.05 28.19
CA CYS A 356 -14.77 4.91 27.34
C CYS A 356 -14.36 5.08 25.85
N ALA A 357 -13.90 6.26 25.46
CA ALA A 357 -13.56 6.58 24.06
C ALA A 357 -12.04 6.54 23.81
N PRO A 358 -11.57 5.92 22.72
CA PRO A 358 -10.16 5.94 22.36
C PRO A 358 -9.67 7.37 22.03
N PRO A 359 -8.40 7.71 22.30
CA PRO A 359 -7.85 9.00 21.91
C PRO A 359 -7.75 9.08 20.37
N MET A 360 -8.16 10.20 19.78
CA MET A 360 -8.23 10.37 18.31
C MET A 360 -7.17 11.35 17.79
N LEU A 361 -6.79 11.22 16.52
CA LEU A 361 -5.94 12.17 15.82
C LEU A 361 -6.45 13.61 15.97
N ARG A 362 -5.52 14.54 16.20
CA ARG A 362 -5.78 15.98 16.20
C ARG A 362 -5.44 16.54 14.82
N LEU A 363 -6.46 17.01 14.11
CA LEU A 363 -6.30 17.62 12.79
C LEU A 363 -6.42 19.15 12.89
N PRO A 364 -5.86 19.90 11.93
CA PRO A 364 -6.11 21.34 11.81
C PRO A 364 -7.61 21.62 11.72
N SER A 365 -8.08 22.69 12.35
CA SER A 365 -9.50 23.07 12.38
C SER A 365 -10.11 23.29 10.99
N SER A 366 -9.29 23.68 10.01
CA SER A 366 -9.69 23.84 8.61
C SER A 366 -9.87 22.53 7.84
N TYR A 367 -9.46 21.40 8.41
CA TYR A 367 -9.50 20.11 7.75
C TYR A 367 -10.40 19.11 8.47
N MET A 368 -11.59 18.90 7.90
CA MET A 368 -12.56 17.95 8.41
C MET A 368 -12.90 16.90 7.32
N PRO A 369 -12.26 15.72 7.35
CA PRO A 369 -12.51 14.68 6.35
C PRO A 369 -13.92 14.09 6.54
N THR A 370 -14.77 14.22 5.53
CA THR A 370 -16.15 13.77 5.57
C THR A 370 -16.37 12.50 4.75
N PRO A 371 -17.17 11.54 5.27
CA PRO A 371 -17.61 10.39 4.49
C PRO A 371 -18.42 10.80 3.26
N ASP A 372 -18.14 10.17 2.12
CA ASP A 372 -18.95 10.30 0.91
C ASP A 372 -20.23 9.45 1.05
N PRO A 373 -21.44 10.05 0.98
CA PRO A 373 -22.70 9.31 1.09
C PRO A 373 -22.87 8.22 0.01
N ARG A 374 -22.17 8.36 -1.12
CA ARG A 374 -22.20 7.41 -2.25
C ARG A 374 -21.03 6.43 -2.23
N ALA A 375 -20.21 6.40 -1.17
CA ALA A 375 -19.04 5.52 -1.08
C ALA A 375 -19.37 4.05 -1.38
N THR A 376 -20.45 3.54 -0.77
CA THR A 376 -20.90 2.14 -0.98
C THR A 376 -21.25 1.88 -2.44
N LEU A 377 -22.02 2.78 -3.07
CA LEU A 377 -22.38 2.65 -4.48
C LEU A 377 -21.14 2.63 -5.37
N LYS A 378 -20.23 3.62 -5.22
CA LYS A 378 -19.00 3.73 -6.00
C LYS A 378 -18.13 2.48 -5.88
N ARG A 379 -17.94 1.99 -4.65
CA ARG A 379 -17.16 0.78 -4.33
C ARG A 379 -17.69 -0.46 -5.04
N TYR A 380 -19.01 -0.69 -4.99
CA TYR A 380 -19.61 -1.88 -5.60
C TYR A 380 -19.79 -1.75 -7.12
N THR A 381 -19.96 -0.53 -7.65
CA THR A 381 -19.88 -0.27 -9.09
C THR A 381 -18.50 -0.68 -9.63
N GLY A 382 -17.43 -0.18 -9.00
CA GLY A 382 -16.06 -0.53 -9.38
C GLY A 382 -15.79 -2.03 -9.27
N ARG A 383 -16.18 -2.66 -8.15
CA ARG A 383 -16.00 -4.11 -7.95
C ARG A 383 -16.74 -4.93 -9.00
N THR A 384 -17.96 -4.53 -9.37
CA THR A 384 -18.74 -5.23 -10.41
C THR A 384 -18.04 -5.15 -11.77
N LEU A 385 -17.58 -3.97 -12.15
CA LEU A 385 -16.82 -3.77 -13.39
C LEU A 385 -15.51 -4.56 -13.39
N ASP A 386 -14.78 -4.57 -12.27
CA ASP A 386 -13.58 -5.38 -12.11
C ASP A 386 -13.88 -6.84 -12.42
N ARG A 387 -14.94 -7.41 -11.85
CA ARG A 387 -15.29 -8.83 -12.04
C ARG A 387 -15.68 -9.14 -13.47
N ILE A 388 -16.47 -8.29 -14.12
CA ILE A 388 -16.91 -8.49 -15.51
C ILE A 388 -15.69 -8.48 -16.43
N ILE A 389 -14.90 -7.40 -16.38
CA ILE A 389 -13.73 -7.22 -17.25
C ILE A 389 -12.68 -8.30 -16.97
N GLY A 390 -12.42 -8.56 -15.69
CA GLY A 390 -11.43 -9.54 -15.26
C GLY A 390 -11.79 -10.96 -15.69
N SER A 391 -13.05 -11.37 -15.54
CA SER A 391 -13.49 -12.73 -15.92
C SER A 391 -13.44 -12.92 -17.43
N MET A 392 -13.87 -11.92 -18.20
CA MET A 392 -13.76 -11.95 -19.66
C MET A 392 -12.30 -12.04 -20.12
N TRP A 393 -11.43 -11.19 -19.57
CA TRP A 393 -10.01 -11.21 -19.93
C TRP A 393 -9.34 -12.52 -19.50
N TRP A 394 -9.61 -13.00 -18.30
CA TRP A 394 -9.09 -14.30 -17.83
C TRP A 394 -9.52 -15.46 -18.74
N LEU A 395 -10.80 -15.53 -19.12
CA LEU A 395 -11.29 -16.56 -20.04
C LEU A 395 -10.55 -16.52 -21.38
N LEU A 396 -10.35 -15.32 -21.96
CA LEU A 396 -9.58 -15.16 -23.18
C LEU A 396 -8.14 -15.63 -22.99
N THR A 397 -7.49 -15.29 -21.88
CA THR A 397 -6.14 -15.76 -21.58
C THR A 397 -6.06 -17.28 -21.50
N VAL A 398 -7.04 -17.95 -20.89
CA VAL A 398 -7.11 -19.42 -20.80
C VAL A 398 -7.30 -20.05 -22.19
N VAL A 399 -8.28 -19.56 -22.96
CA VAL A 399 -8.58 -20.04 -24.33
C VAL A 399 -7.38 -19.83 -25.27
N GLY A 400 -6.57 -18.81 -25.00
CA GLY A 400 -5.36 -18.52 -25.75
C GLY A 400 -4.08 -19.14 -25.19
N ALA A 401 -4.18 -20.18 -24.36
CA ALA A 401 -3.03 -20.89 -23.76
C ALA A 401 -2.03 -19.94 -23.06
N GLY A 402 -2.53 -18.93 -22.35
CA GLY A 402 -1.73 -17.92 -21.66
C GLY A 402 -1.65 -16.56 -22.37
N SER A 403 -2.19 -16.43 -23.59
CA SER A 403 -2.24 -15.16 -24.33
C SER A 403 -3.67 -14.73 -24.66
N ALA A 404 -4.12 -13.60 -24.11
CA ALA A 404 -5.46 -13.08 -24.41
C ALA A 404 -5.65 -12.76 -25.90
N ILE A 405 -4.59 -12.38 -26.63
CA ILE A 405 -4.64 -12.10 -28.08
C ILE A 405 -4.93 -13.38 -28.85
N VAL A 406 -4.21 -14.47 -28.54
CA VAL A 406 -4.46 -15.79 -29.11
C VAL A 406 -5.85 -16.28 -28.71
N GLY A 407 -6.29 -15.95 -27.50
CA GLY A 407 -7.63 -16.26 -26.99
C GLY A 407 -8.75 -15.63 -27.81
N ILE A 408 -8.61 -14.35 -28.17
CA ILE A 408 -9.55 -13.65 -29.04
C ILE A 408 -9.62 -14.36 -30.40
N PHE A 409 -8.46 -14.65 -30.99
CA PHE A 409 -8.40 -15.38 -32.27
C PHE A 409 -9.08 -16.76 -32.17
N ASN A 410 -8.75 -17.55 -31.16
CA ASN A 410 -9.33 -18.88 -30.92
C ASN A 410 -10.84 -18.81 -30.65
N PHE A 411 -11.32 -17.79 -29.94
CA PHE A 411 -12.74 -17.57 -29.69
C PHE A 411 -13.52 -17.33 -30.99
N PHE A 412 -13.02 -16.44 -31.85
CA PHE A 412 -13.64 -16.19 -33.16
C PHE A 412 -13.53 -17.40 -34.10
N LEU A 413 -12.40 -18.11 -34.10
CA LEU A 413 -12.22 -19.36 -34.85
C LEU A 413 -13.23 -20.42 -34.39
N GLY A 414 -13.44 -20.56 -33.08
CA GLY A 414 -14.43 -21.46 -32.49
C GLY A 414 -15.87 -21.10 -32.88
N ILE A 415 -16.22 -19.81 -32.88
CA ILE A 415 -17.53 -19.35 -33.38
C ILE A 415 -17.70 -19.68 -34.87
N ALA A 416 -16.68 -19.43 -35.69
CA ALA A 416 -16.71 -19.72 -37.12
C ALA A 416 -16.89 -21.23 -37.37
N ALA A 417 -16.13 -22.07 -36.67
CA ALA A 417 -16.24 -23.53 -36.75
C ALA A 417 -17.60 -24.05 -36.25
N TRP A 418 -18.12 -23.51 -35.15
CA TRP A 418 -19.45 -23.87 -34.63
C TRP A 418 -20.56 -23.48 -35.61
N ARG A 419 -20.46 -22.29 -36.21
CA ARG A 419 -21.38 -21.84 -37.26
C ARG A 419 -21.31 -22.75 -38.48
N TRP A 420 -20.11 -23.12 -38.92
CA TRP A 420 -19.90 -24.07 -40.01
C TRP A 420 -20.55 -25.43 -39.72
N TRP A 421 -20.33 -25.98 -38.52
CA TRP A 421 -20.91 -27.25 -38.08
C TRP A 421 -22.45 -27.21 -37.98
N LYS A 422 -23.01 -26.05 -37.64
CA LYS A 422 -24.47 -25.82 -37.55
C LYS A 422 -25.15 -25.59 -38.89
N VAL A 423 -24.42 -25.42 -39.99
CA VAL A 423 -25.03 -25.36 -41.32
C VAL A 423 -25.60 -26.75 -41.65
N PRO A 424 -26.92 -26.90 -41.86
CA PRO A 424 -27.50 -28.18 -42.25
C PRO A 424 -26.83 -28.68 -43.53
N GLY A 425 -26.40 -29.93 -43.56
CA GLY A 425 -25.82 -30.54 -44.75
C GLY A 425 -26.76 -30.37 -45.93
N VAL A 426 -26.23 -29.89 -47.06
CA VAL A 426 -26.97 -29.84 -48.33
C VAL A 426 -27.46 -31.27 -48.60
N SER A 427 -28.77 -31.48 -48.52
CA SER A 427 -29.38 -32.74 -48.95
C SER A 427 -29.12 -32.88 -50.43
N VAL A 428 -28.17 -33.75 -50.78
CA VAL A 428 -27.96 -34.17 -52.16
C VAL A 428 -29.22 -34.91 -52.57
N THR A 429 -30.10 -34.23 -53.32
CA THR A 429 -31.16 -34.90 -54.05
C THR A 429 -30.50 -35.79 -55.10
N GLU A 430 -30.43 -37.10 -54.83
CA GLU A 430 -30.22 -38.11 -55.86
C GLU A 430 -31.35 -37.94 -56.90
N SER A 431 -31.02 -37.36 -58.05
CA SER A 431 -31.86 -37.46 -59.23
C SER A 431 -31.69 -38.87 -59.80
N GLN A 432 -32.60 -39.77 -59.43
CA GLN A 432 -32.95 -40.89 -60.31
C GLN A 432 -33.71 -40.31 -61.51
N GLY A 433 -33.21 -40.59 -62.70
CA GLY A 433 -33.78 -40.17 -63.98
C GLY A 433 -32.78 -40.35 -65.10
#